data_AF-A0A1Q9P355-F1
#
_entry.id   AF-A0A1Q9P355-F1
#
_cell.length_a   1.000
_cell.length_b   1.000
_cell.length_c   1.000
_cell.angle_alpha   90.00
_cell.angle_beta   90.00
_cell.angle_gamma   90.00
#
_symmetry.space_group_name_H-M   'P 1'
#
loop_
_entity.id
_entity.type
_entity.pdbx_description
1 polymer ?
#
loop_
_entity_poly.entity_id
_entity_poly.type
_entity_poly.pdbx_seq_one_letter_code
_entity_poly.pdbx_strand_id
1 'polypeptide(L)'
;MKDDIKAVKDSLFEIVGHITTRTEGLEIRFGIVSYRDHPPQDRTYVTSVFDFTEKIKRVHKLISSLKPSEGGDTPEAVADGLYDARTKLSWERDAY
;
A
#
# COMPACT_ATOMS: atom_id res chain seq x y z
N MET A 1 -8.36 -18.00 2.14
CA MET A 1 -7.12 -17.28 2.52
C MET A 1 -6.16 -17.08 1.35
N LYS A 2 -5.54 -18.13 0.76
CA LYS A 2 -4.61 -17.94 -0.39
C LYS A 2 -5.27 -17.26 -1.60
N ASP A 3 -6.53 -17.57 -1.87
CA ASP A 3 -7.29 -16.97 -2.96
C ASP A 3 -7.64 -15.50 -2.69
N ASP A 4 -7.89 -15.15 -1.42
CA ASP A 4 -8.20 -13.78 -0.99
C ASP A 4 -7.01 -12.84 -1.23
N ILE A 5 -5.80 -13.35 -1.04
CA ILE A 5 -4.56 -12.59 -1.25
C ILE A 5 -4.36 -12.24 -2.72
N LYS A 6 -4.63 -13.21 -3.61
CA LYS A 6 -4.58 -12.97 -5.04
C LYS A 6 -5.66 -11.96 -5.46
N ALA A 7 -6.88 -12.15 -4.97
CA ALA A 7 -8.00 -11.24 -5.25
C ALA A 7 -7.68 -9.80 -4.82
N VAL A 8 -7.12 -9.59 -3.63
CA VAL A 8 -6.72 -8.25 -3.17
C VAL A 8 -5.64 -7.63 -4.07
N LYS A 9 -4.63 -8.42 -4.49
CA LYS A 9 -3.61 -7.91 -5.41
C LYS A 9 -4.20 -7.54 -6.77
N ASP A 10 -5.08 -8.39 -7.30
CA ASP A 10 -5.77 -8.14 -8.57
C ASP A 10 -6.61 -6.85 -8.48
N SER A 11 -7.36 -6.66 -7.39
CA SER A 11 -8.11 -5.42 -7.15
C SER A 11 -7.20 -4.19 -7.05
N LEU A 12 -6.03 -4.29 -6.42
CA LEU A 12 -5.06 -3.18 -6.39
C LEU A 12 -4.53 -2.85 -7.79
N PHE A 13 -4.26 -3.86 -8.63
CA PHE A 13 -3.87 -3.63 -10.02
C PHE A 13 -4.99 -2.98 -10.83
N GLU A 14 -6.24 -3.40 -10.63
CA GLU A 14 -7.40 -2.80 -11.26
C GLU A 14 -7.60 -1.35 -10.84
N ILE A 15 -7.44 -1.02 -9.55
CA ILE A 15 -7.52 0.37 -9.05
C ILE A 15 -6.45 1.24 -9.71
N VAL A 16 -5.19 0.78 -9.75
CA VAL A 16 -4.11 1.51 -10.41
C VAL A 16 -4.44 1.72 -11.89
N GLY A 17 -4.88 0.67 -12.58
CA GLY A 17 -5.31 0.74 -13.98
C GLY A 17 -6.42 1.76 -14.20
N HIS A 18 -7.51 1.67 -13.43
CA HIS A 18 -8.65 2.57 -13.53
C HIS A 18 -8.29 4.04 -13.27
N ILE A 19 -7.46 4.31 -12.25
CA ILE A 19 -6.98 5.67 -11.98
C ILE A 19 -6.19 6.15 -13.20
N THR A 20 -5.17 5.40 -13.63
CA THR A 20 -4.31 5.82 -14.75
C THR A 20 -5.08 6.08 -16.05
N THR A 21 -6.10 5.29 -16.37
CA THR A 21 -6.94 5.50 -17.56
C THR A 21 -7.87 6.71 -17.41
N ARG A 22 -8.42 6.96 -16.23
CA ARG A 22 -9.37 8.08 -16.02
C ARG A 22 -8.70 9.43 -15.84
N THR A 23 -7.44 9.43 -15.45
CA THR A 23 -6.64 10.64 -15.21
C THR A 23 -5.60 10.85 -16.30
N GLU A 24 -5.88 10.40 -17.52
CA GLU A 24 -4.98 10.59 -18.65
C GLU A 24 -4.71 12.09 -18.87
N GLY A 25 -3.43 12.45 -18.95
CA GLY A 25 -2.99 13.85 -19.02
C GLY A 25 -2.74 14.54 -17.68
N LEU A 26 -2.96 13.86 -16.54
CA LEU A 26 -2.59 14.34 -15.21
C LEU A 26 -1.31 13.66 -14.70
N GLU A 27 -0.57 14.37 -13.85
CA GLU A 27 0.56 13.80 -13.11
C GLU A 27 0.07 13.09 -11.85
N ILE A 28 0.08 11.75 -11.87
CA ILE A 28 -0.35 10.93 -10.74
C ILE A 28 0.85 10.21 -10.12
N ARG A 29 0.95 10.28 -8.79
CA ARG A 29 1.93 9.51 -8.01
C ARG A 29 1.21 8.57 -7.04
N PHE A 30 1.72 7.35 -6.92
CA PHE A 30 1.19 6.35 -5.99
C PHE A 30 2.17 6.14 -4.83
N GLY A 31 1.66 6.26 -3.60
CA GLY A 31 2.35 5.87 -2.37
C GLY A 31 1.65 4.66 -1.77
N ILE A 32 2.41 3.76 -1.14
CA ILE A 32 1.87 2.54 -0.52
C ILE A 32 2.42 2.43 0.90
N VAL A 33 1.53 2.33 1.88
CA VAL A 33 1.88 1.95 3.25
C VAL A 33 1.25 0.61 3.55
N SER A 34 2.07 -0.41 3.81
CA SER A 34 1.62 -1.71 4.30
C SER A 34 1.82 -1.79 5.79
N TYR A 35 0.87 -2.39 6.50
CA TYR A 35 0.94 -2.64 7.94
C TYR A 35 0.71 -4.11 8.24
N ARG A 36 1.13 -4.54 9.43
CA ARG A 36 0.91 -5.85 10.03
C ARG A 36 0.51 -5.66 11.50
N ASP A 37 0.83 -6.61 12.35
CA ASP A 37 0.58 -6.55 13.77
C ASP A 37 1.81 -6.10 14.57
N HIS A 38 1.58 -5.74 15.83
CA HIS A 38 2.63 -5.46 16.78
C HIS A 38 3.25 -6.77 17.32
N PRO A 39 4.51 -6.74 17.79
CA PRO A 39 5.04 -7.85 18.58
C PRO A 39 4.22 -8.04 19.87
N PRO A 40 4.01 -9.29 20.34
CA PRO A 40 4.58 -10.54 19.83
C PRO A 40 3.90 -11.19 18.61
N GLN A 41 2.77 -10.69 18.15
CA GLN A 41 1.91 -11.30 17.13
C GLN A 41 2.56 -11.33 15.75
N ASP A 42 3.25 -10.26 15.37
CA ASP A 42 4.16 -10.24 14.22
C ASP A 42 5.52 -9.62 14.63
N ARG A 43 6.61 -10.18 14.13
CA ARG A 43 8.00 -9.76 14.43
C ARG A 43 8.75 -9.23 13.22
N THR A 44 8.09 -9.10 12.07
CA THR A 44 8.69 -8.66 10.82
C THR A 44 8.77 -7.14 10.74
N TYR A 45 7.63 -6.47 10.72
CA TYR A 45 7.49 -5.01 10.77
C TYR A 45 6.06 -4.64 11.18
N VAL A 46 5.88 -3.48 11.81
CA VAL A 46 4.54 -2.91 12.08
C VAL A 46 4.04 -2.16 10.86
N THR A 47 4.86 -1.27 10.28
CA THR A 47 4.58 -0.55 9.04
C THR A 47 5.78 -0.59 8.09
N SER A 48 5.50 -0.48 6.80
CA SER A 48 6.50 -0.30 5.75
C SER A 48 5.99 0.72 4.73
N VAL A 49 6.80 1.75 4.48
CA VAL A 49 6.42 2.90 3.65
C VAL A 49 7.16 2.83 2.31
N PHE A 50 6.40 2.82 1.24
CA PHE A 50 6.89 3.03 -0.11
C PHE A 50 6.42 4.39 -0.59
N ASP A 51 7.36 5.33 -0.66
CA ASP A 51 7.07 6.70 -1.01
C ASP A 51 6.55 6.86 -2.45
N PHE A 52 5.92 8.00 -2.69
CA PHE A 52 5.23 8.34 -3.93
C PHE A 52 6.10 8.18 -5.18
N THR A 53 5.57 7.48 -6.18
CA THR A 53 6.20 7.34 -7.50
C THR A 53 5.17 7.45 -8.62
N GLU A 54 5.56 8.10 -9.71
CA GLU A 54 4.82 8.13 -10.99
C GLU A 54 5.03 6.84 -11.81
N LYS A 55 6.03 6.02 -11.46
CA LYS A 55 6.44 4.88 -12.27
C LYS A 55 5.51 3.69 -12.03
N ILE A 56 4.47 3.55 -12.84
CA ILE A 56 3.47 2.46 -12.73
C ILE A 56 4.11 1.06 -12.67
N LYS A 57 5.18 0.81 -13.44
CA LYS A 57 5.93 -0.47 -13.34
C LYS A 57 6.51 -0.73 -11.95
N ARG A 58 6.95 0.33 -11.24
CA ARG A 58 7.41 0.23 -9.86
C ARG A 58 6.25 -0.03 -8.91
N VAL A 59 5.12 0.64 -9.08
CA VAL A 59 3.88 0.41 -8.31
C VAL A 59 3.44 -1.05 -8.43
N HIS A 60 3.39 -1.59 -9.65
CA HIS A 60 3.01 -2.98 -9.89
C HIS A 60 3.98 -3.97 -9.22
N LYS A 61 5.29 -3.68 -9.27
CA LYS A 61 6.31 -4.50 -8.60
C LYS A 61 6.14 -4.47 -7.09
N LEU A 62 5.81 -3.32 -6.50
CA LEU A 62 5.54 -3.19 -5.07
C LEU A 62 4.33 -4.02 -4.65
N ILE A 63 3.18 -3.85 -5.32
CA ILE A 63 1.96 -4.66 -5.06
C ILE A 63 2.25 -6.16 -5.19
N SER A 64 2.98 -6.56 -6.24
CA SER A 64 3.39 -7.95 -6.46
C SER A 64 4.22 -8.50 -5.29
N SER A 65 5.09 -7.67 -4.72
CA SER A 65 5.99 -8.05 -3.62
C SER A 65 5.31 -8.16 -2.25
N LEU A 66 4.12 -7.59 -2.08
CA LEU A 66 3.38 -7.66 -0.83
C LEU A 66 3.12 -9.12 -0.47
N LYS A 67 3.51 -9.51 0.74
CA LYS A 67 3.21 -10.82 1.29
C LYS A 67 2.23 -10.64 2.44
N PRO A 68 1.09 -11.34 2.43
CA PRO A 68 0.19 -11.38 3.56
C PRO A 68 0.91 -11.99 4.76
N SER A 69 0.58 -11.52 5.95
CA SER A 69 0.90 -12.23 7.19
C SER A 69 -0.35 -12.92 7.70
N GLU A 70 -0.15 -13.99 8.46
CA GLU A 70 -1.19 -14.46 9.37
C GLU A 70 -1.06 -13.59 10.63
N GLY A 71 -2.07 -12.77 10.91
CA GLY A 71 -2.18 -12.04 12.16
C GLY A 71 -2.40 -13.00 13.33
N GLY A 72 -1.92 -12.63 14.51
CA GLY A 72 -2.04 -13.46 15.71
C GLY A 72 -3.37 -13.26 16.42
N ASP A 73 -3.77 -12.01 16.59
CA ASP A 73 -5.05 -11.62 17.17
C ASP A 73 -5.92 -10.83 16.15
N THR A 74 -7.09 -10.36 16.59
CA THR A 74 -8.05 -9.67 15.71
C THR A 74 -7.68 -8.19 15.45
N PRO A 75 -7.13 -7.43 16.42
CA PRO A 75 -6.57 -6.12 16.14
C PRO A 75 -5.35 -6.18 15.20
N GLU A 76 -5.18 -5.17 14.36
CA GLU A 76 -4.02 -5.02 13.48
C GLU A 76 -3.54 -3.56 13.57
N ALA A 77 -2.29 -3.26 13.18
CA ALA A 77 -1.69 -1.92 13.30
C ALA A 77 -2.16 -0.92 12.21
N VAL A 78 -3.46 -0.92 11.89
CA VAL A 78 -4.07 -0.04 10.89
C VAL A 78 -3.84 1.44 11.24
N ALA A 79 -3.97 1.79 12.52
CA ALA A 79 -3.80 3.17 12.99
C ALA A 79 -2.38 3.68 12.74
N ASP A 80 -1.36 2.84 12.98
CA ASP A 80 0.04 3.13 12.67
C ASP A 80 0.26 3.29 11.16
N GLY A 81 -0.38 2.44 10.36
CA GLY A 81 -0.39 2.56 8.90
C GLY A 81 -0.93 3.91 8.41
N LEU A 82 -2.04 4.37 8.98
CA LEU A 82 -2.64 5.68 8.65
C LEU A 82 -1.78 6.85 9.14
N TYR A 83 -1.20 6.73 10.34
CA TYR A 83 -0.29 7.74 10.89
C TYR A 83 0.94 7.90 9.99
N ASP A 84 1.53 6.79 9.55
CA ASP A 84 2.69 6.79 8.66
C ASP A 84 2.33 7.29 7.25
N ALA A 85 1.16 6.93 6.72
CA ALA A 85 0.68 7.48 5.45
C ALA A 85 0.58 9.01 5.50
N ARG A 86 0.20 9.58 6.66
CA ARG A 86 0.14 11.03 6.84
C ARG A 86 1.52 11.68 7.03
N THR A 87 2.40 11.04 7.79
CA THR A 87 3.62 11.69 8.31
C THR A 87 4.91 11.33 7.59
N LYS A 88 4.95 10.19 6.89
CA LYS A 88 6.16 9.65 6.25
C LYS A 88 6.11 9.65 4.72
N LEU A 89 4.94 9.76 4.12
CA LEU A 89 4.83 9.95 2.67
C LEU A 89 5.16 11.41 2.30
N SER A 90 5.89 11.59 1.20
CA SER A 90 6.30 12.90 0.70
C SER A 90 5.18 13.58 -0.09
N TRP A 91 4.10 13.95 0.62
CA TRP A 91 2.99 14.70 0.04
C TRP A 91 3.48 16.05 -0.52
N GLU A 92 3.11 16.36 -1.76
CA GLU A 92 3.38 17.66 -2.34
C GLU A 92 2.34 18.67 -1.90
N ARG A 93 2.77 19.89 -1.54
CA ARG A 93 1.89 20.94 -1.04
C ARG A 93 0.89 21.43 -2.07
N ASP A 94 1.27 21.33 -3.35
CA ASP A 94 0.52 21.85 -4.48
C ASP A 94 -0.04 20.72 -5.36
N ALA A 95 -0.16 19.50 -4.82
CA ALA A 95 -0.90 18.43 -5.48
C ALA A 95 -2.39 18.79 -5.52
N TYR A 96 -2.97 18.85 -6.72
CA TYR A 96 -4.36 19.24 -7.00
C TYR A 96 -5.30 18.03 -7.15
#